data_AF-A0A918XUQ1-F1
#
_entry.id   AF-A0A918XUQ1-F1
#
_cell.length_a   1.000
_cell.length_b   1.000
_cell.length_c   1.000
_cell.angle_alpha   90.00
_cell.angle_beta   90.00
_cell.angle_gamma   90.00
#
_symmetry.space_group_name_H-M   'P 1'
#
loop_
_entity.id
_entity.type
_entity.pdbx_description
1 polymer ?
#
loop_
_entity_poly.entity_id
_entity_poly.type
_entity_poly.pdbx_seq_one_letter_code
_entity_poly.pdbx_strand_id
1 'polypeptide(L)'
;MPEQAPEPWSKDDFYRRGRELIAGKAYAQLLALIWDGLPRLQYPTRLSIELLETYWRAGWTAEIEAAARRLLPHVQEPGRIAWEAAERMDETEPGALRLARIAMVLSPREPVATACLANCLDAAGAFEAALANARRHEALTGKPGQLASRQASHAWSRKRWESAALWFDRLIETTPDHLRHRSFRQSILEQRARERAFPETLPIAGLVDRLLPAGDRSSVLFVGARGEDMETRFRGMPPGRLEVVGIDPELGQTSDPAATGIALRYLRDILSDRDEERTFYETRSGGGSSLFPASTDAGRYTSASGKDWGEQLEVVARSQVRTTSVDAIRDRGDLGRVDALYVNVQGGELAVLQGGRRSFADTVAVQVEVSFIEHYAGAPGWDRVNAELAEQGFVLVDIRSVQGVRRTRVGLEARPDNRIGFNRWPSWQLAEAHLLYLRDPVDPARRGDRLFRSTRDWLVFALWAEYYGQIDIALEALMTLAEQPALVDDPAAAVLATEVEPVLERYRAYFRRHYA
;
A
#
# COMPACT_ATOMS: atom_id res chain seq x y z
N MET A 1 -57.61 39.67 14.19
CA MET A 1 -57.69 38.42 13.41
C MET A 1 -56.52 37.55 13.84
N PRO A 2 -56.70 36.24 14.10
CA PRO A 2 -55.57 35.37 14.38
C PRO A 2 -54.72 35.26 13.11
N GLU A 3 -53.42 35.48 13.24
CA GLU A 3 -52.42 35.22 12.21
C GLU A 3 -52.62 33.78 11.69
N GLN A 4 -52.90 33.64 10.39
CA GLN A 4 -52.99 32.33 9.75
C GLN A 4 -51.64 31.63 9.91
N ALA A 5 -51.66 30.41 10.47
CA ALA A 5 -50.46 29.58 10.49
C ALA A 5 -49.97 29.39 9.04
N PRO A 6 -48.68 29.64 8.75
CA PRO A 6 -48.14 29.49 7.39
C PRO A 6 -48.34 28.05 6.89
N GLU A 7 -48.67 27.90 5.60
CA GLU A 7 -48.93 26.60 4.99
C GLU A 7 -47.78 25.60 5.23
N PRO A 8 -48.09 24.30 5.39
CA PRO A 8 -47.07 23.26 5.53
C PRO A 8 -46.19 23.22 4.29
N TRP A 9 -44.88 23.11 4.48
CA TRP A 9 -43.92 22.94 3.39
C TRP A 9 -44.27 21.70 2.57
N SER A 10 -44.35 21.83 1.25
CA SER A 10 -44.35 20.65 0.39
C SER A 10 -42.99 19.98 0.50
N LYS A 11 -42.99 18.64 0.53
CA LYS A 11 -41.75 17.85 0.59
C LYS A 11 -40.81 18.25 -0.55
N ASP A 12 -41.31 18.36 -1.77
CA ASP A 12 -40.47 18.62 -2.93
C ASP A 12 -39.83 20.03 -2.92
N ASP A 13 -40.52 21.03 -2.37
CA ASP A 13 -39.99 22.38 -2.23
C ASP A 13 -38.88 22.48 -1.19
N PHE A 14 -39.05 21.81 -0.05
CA PHE A 14 -38.01 21.74 0.98
C PHE A 14 -36.73 21.08 0.44
N TYR A 15 -36.87 20.01 -0.33
CA TYR A 15 -35.74 19.26 -0.89
C TYR A 15 -35.03 20.01 -2.03
N ARG A 16 -35.79 20.67 -2.91
CA ARG A 16 -35.25 21.52 -3.98
C ARG A 16 -34.43 22.67 -3.37
N ARG A 17 -35.01 23.37 -2.39
CA ARG A 17 -34.36 24.51 -1.75
C ARG A 17 -33.11 24.12 -0.96
N GLY A 18 -33.15 22.97 -0.27
CA GLY A 18 -31.99 22.42 0.43
C GLY A 18 -30.80 22.16 -0.51
N ARG A 19 -31.04 21.56 -1.68
CA ARG A 19 -29.98 21.28 -2.66
C ARG A 19 -29.39 22.54 -3.29
N GLU A 20 -30.22 23.56 -3.57
CA GLU A 20 -29.75 24.86 -4.07
C GLU A 20 -28.80 25.54 -3.07
N LEU A 21 -29.15 25.52 -1.78
CA LEU A 21 -28.33 26.13 -0.73
C LEU A 21 -27.03 25.36 -0.48
N ILE A 22 -27.06 24.02 -0.62
CA ILE A 22 -25.87 23.16 -0.61
C ILE A 22 -24.93 23.53 -1.77
N ALA A 23 -25.44 23.58 -3.00
CA ALA A 23 -24.65 23.92 -4.18
C ALA A 23 -24.05 25.33 -4.08
N GLY A 24 -24.79 26.27 -3.48
CA GLY A 24 -24.37 27.66 -3.25
C GLY A 24 -23.50 27.89 -2.00
N LYS A 25 -23.16 26.84 -1.23
CA LYS A 25 -22.44 26.96 0.06
C LYS A 25 -23.09 27.94 1.06
N ALA A 26 -24.41 28.11 0.98
CA ALA A 26 -25.18 29.07 1.78
C ALA A 26 -25.65 28.46 3.12
N TYR A 27 -24.68 28.03 3.92
CA TYR A 27 -24.86 27.18 5.09
C TYR A 27 -25.77 27.79 6.17
N ALA A 28 -25.61 29.07 6.52
CA ALA A 28 -26.46 29.72 7.53
C ALA A 28 -27.97 29.75 7.15
N GLN A 29 -28.26 29.93 5.86
CA GLN A 29 -29.63 29.94 5.34
C GLN A 29 -30.20 28.52 5.25
N LEU A 30 -29.35 27.53 4.98
CA LEU A 30 -29.71 26.12 5.05
C LEU A 30 -30.11 25.73 6.47
N LEU A 31 -29.38 26.19 7.51
CA LEU A 31 -29.75 25.98 8.92
C LEU A 31 -31.09 26.60 9.29
N ALA A 32 -31.37 27.82 8.84
CA ALA A 32 -32.66 28.47 9.06
C ALA A 32 -33.81 27.72 8.36
N LEU A 33 -33.60 27.28 7.12
CA LEU A 33 -34.55 26.47 6.37
C LEU A 33 -34.91 25.18 7.13
N ILE A 34 -33.90 24.48 7.67
CA ILE A 34 -34.10 23.27 8.47
C ILE A 34 -34.85 23.58 9.76
N TRP A 35 -34.46 24.64 10.46
CA TRP A 35 -35.05 25.02 11.74
C TRP A 35 -36.56 25.25 11.64
N ASP A 36 -36.99 25.94 10.58
CA ASP A 36 -38.40 26.25 10.37
C ASP A 36 -39.19 25.14 9.66
N GLY A 37 -38.54 24.38 8.78
CA GLY A 37 -39.22 23.40 7.94
C GLY A 37 -39.28 21.99 8.53
N LEU A 38 -38.26 21.53 9.27
CA LEU A 38 -38.17 20.14 9.74
C LEU A 38 -39.28 19.73 10.73
N PRO A 39 -39.67 20.57 11.72
CA PRO A 39 -40.80 20.27 12.61
C PRO A 39 -42.15 20.19 11.89
N ARG A 40 -42.23 20.75 10.67
CA ARG A 40 -43.44 20.79 9.84
C ARG A 40 -43.50 19.64 8.83
N LEU A 41 -42.43 18.84 8.71
CA LEU A 41 -42.36 17.67 7.85
C LEU A 41 -42.69 16.41 8.65
N GLN A 42 -43.65 15.63 8.15
CA GLN A 42 -44.18 14.44 8.85
C GLN A 42 -43.18 13.27 8.96
N TYR A 43 -42.06 13.31 8.21
CA TYR A 43 -41.03 12.26 8.19
C TYR A 43 -39.62 12.83 7.97
N PRO A 44 -38.68 12.67 8.92
CA PRO A 44 -37.26 12.93 8.69
C PRO A 44 -36.60 11.67 8.12
N THR A 45 -36.25 11.66 6.84
CA THR A 45 -35.51 10.57 6.17
C THR A 45 -34.61 11.13 5.06
N ARG A 46 -33.48 10.43 4.79
CA ARG A 46 -32.46 10.59 3.73
C ARG A 46 -31.82 11.98 3.51
N LEU A 47 -32.61 13.05 3.46
CA LEU A 47 -32.10 14.42 3.38
C LEU A 47 -31.37 14.83 4.66
N SER A 48 -31.80 14.35 5.84
CA SER A 48 -31.05 14.54 7.08
C SER A 48 -29.65 13.93 7.02
N ILE A 49 -29.46 12.82 6.28
CA ILE A 49 -28.18 12.13 6.07
C ILE A 49 -27.31 12.92 5.09
N GLU A 50 -27.86 13.30 3.93
CA GLU A 50 -27.15 14.09 2.91
C GLU A 50 -26.75 15.47 3.43
N LEU A 51 -27.59 16.07 4.27
CA LEU A 51 -27.35 17.37 4.88
C LEU A 51 -26.19 17.32 5.86
N LEU A 52 -26.23 16.32 6.74
CA LEU A 52 -25.20 16.01 7.69
C LEU A 52 -23.86 15.71 6.98
N GLU A 53 -23.85 14.85 5.95
CA GLU A 53 -22.68 14.53 5.13
C GLU A 53 -22.09 15.76 4.41
N THR A 54 -22.94 16.62 3.85
CA THR A 54 -22.50 17.83 3.13
C THR A 54 -21.94 18.88 4.10
N TYR A 55 -22.55 19.07 5.27
CA TYR A 55 -22.03 19.95 6.32
C TYR A 55 -20.75 19.41 6.96
N TRP A 56 -20.60 18.07 7.06
CA TRP A 56 -19.43 17.40 7.62
C TRP A 56 -18.15 17.64 6.81
N ARG A 57 -18.26 17.74 5.49
CA ARG A 57 -17.15 18.10 4.59
C ARG A 57 -16.72 19.57 4.67
N ALA A 58 -17.50 20.43 5.32
CA ALA A 58 -17.25 21.86 5.41
C ALA A 58 -16.53 22.31 6.70
N GLY A 59 -16.26 21.40 7.64
CA GLY A 59 -15.51 21.67 8.89
C GLY A 59 -16.42 21.94 10.11
N TRP A 60 -16.08 21.32 11.24
CA TRP A 60 -16.89 21.31 12.47
C TRP A 60 -16.80 22.63 13.28
N THR A 61 -17.93 23.10 13.83
CA THR A 61 -18.01 24.17 14.86
C THR A 61 -18.95 23.77 16.01
N ALA A 62 -18.86 24.46 17.17
CA ALA A 62 -19.65 24.14 18.38
C ALA A 62 -21.17 24.31 18.18
N GLU A 63 -21.56 25.20 17.27
CA GLU A 63 -22.94 25.47 16.88
C GLU A 63 -23.58 24.27 16.17
N ILE A 64 -22.77 23.50 15.44
CA ILE A 64 -23.21 22.28 14.72
C ILE A 64 -23.51 21.15 15.72
N GLU A 65 -22.69 21.00 16.76
CA GLU A 65 -22.93 20.03 17.83
C GLU A 65 -24.22 20.34 18.59
N ALA A 66 -24.46 21.62 18.89
CA ALA A 66 -25.69 22.07 19.52
C ALA A 66 -26.93 21.82 18.64
N ALA A 67 -26.81 22.05 17.33
CA ALA A 67 -27.90 21.79 16.36
C ALA A 67 -28.22 20.29 16.26
N ALA A 68 -27.21 19.43 16.14
CA ALA A 68 -27.39 17.98 16.13
C ALA A 68 -28.12 17.51 17.40
N ARG A 69 -27.64 17.90 18.59
CA ARG A 69 -28.26 17.55 19.90
C ARG A 69 -29.75 17.89 19.99
N ARG A 70 -30.20 18.93 19.27
CA ARG A 70 -31.58 19.43 19.29
C ARG A 70 -32.46 18.80 18.22
N LEU A 71 -31.89 18.38 17.10
CA LEU A 71 -32.57 17.65 16.02
C LEU A 71 -32.80 16.17 16.37
N LEU A 72 -31.86 15.60 17.12
CA LEU A 72 -31.78 14.17 17.45
C LEU A 72 -33.05 13.51 18.05
N PRO A 73 -33.85 14.18 18.91
CA PRO A 73 -35.12 13.63 19.41
C PRO A 73 -36.23 13.50 18.35
N HIS A 74 -36.10 14.20 17.22
CA HIS A 74 -37.11 14.26 16.16
C HIS A 74 -36.76 13.38 14.96
N VAL A 75 -35.60 12.74 14.96
CA VAL A 75 -35.12 11.87 13.89
C VAL A 75 -35.46 10.41 14.23
N GLN A 76 -36.01 9.64 13.28
CA GLN A 76 -36.15 8.19 13.47
C GLN A 76 -34.77 7.51 13.30
N GLU A 77 -34.41 6.64 14.24
CA GLU A 77 -33.14 5.89 14.27
C GLU A 77 -31.86 6.77 14.27
N PRO A 78 -31.71 7.75 15.18
CA PRO A 78 -30.62 8.72 15.15
C PRO A 78 -29.22 8.10 15.27
N GLY A 79 -29.07 7.00 16.00
CA GLY A 79 -27.78 6.30 16.08
C GLY A 79 -27.43 5.48 14.85
N ARG A 80 -28.42 5.02 14.06
CA ARG A 80 -28.17 4.39 12.76
C ARG A 80 -27.57 5.42 11.79
N ILE A 81 -28.12 6.62 11.77
CA ILE A 81 -27.66 7.72 10.91
C ILE A 81 -26.25 8.17 11.28
N ALA A 82 -25.97 8.34 12.58
CA ALA A 82 -24.65 8.76 13.05
C ALA A 82 -23.56 7.72 12.76
N TRP A 83 -23.91 6.43 12.75
CA TRP A 83 -22.99 5.36 12.37
C TRP A 83 -22.82 5.25 10.83
N GLU A 84 -23.90 5.29 10.04
CA GLU A 84 -23.81 5.19 8.57
C GLU A 84 -22.92 6.31 8.00
N ALA A 85 -22.91 7.48 8.65
CA ALA A 85 -21.99 8.57 8.35
C ALA A 85 -20.54 8.25 8.74
N ALA A 86 -20.30 7.66 9.92
CA ALA A 86 -18.97 7.26 10.37
C ALA A 86 -18.36 6.12 9.55
N GLU A 87 -19.16 5.18 9.04
CA GLU A 87 -18.70 4.07 8.18
C GLU A 87 -18.23 4.54 6.80
N ARG A 88 -18.75 5.68 6.33
CA ARG A 88 -18.36 6.29 5.06
C ARG A 88 -17.10 7.15 5.15
N MET A 89 -16.58 7.37 6.35
CA MET A 89 -15.37 8.13 6.61
C MET A 89 -14.21 7.18 6.89
N ASP A 90 -13.00 7.62 6.55
CA ASP A 90 -11.80 6.90 7.01
C ASP A 90 -11.73 6.97 8.55
N GLU A 91 -11.53 5.82 9.21
CA GLU A 91 -11.53 5.73 10.67
C GLU A 91 -10.45 6.58 11.37
N THR A 92 -9.42 7.01 10.63
CA THR A 92 -8.38 7.92 11.14
C THR A 92 -8.79 9.39 11.16
N GLU A 93 -9.89 9.74 10.48
CA GLU A 93 -10.35 11.13 10.44
C GLU A 93 -10.88 11.57 11.81
N PRO A 94 -10.50 12.77 12.30
CA PRO A 94 -11.01 13.31 13.56
C PRO A 94 -12.54 13.46 13.63
N GLY A 95 -13.20 13.47 12.47
CA GLY A 95 -14.66 13.48 12.36
C GLY A 95 -15.30 12.12 12.64
N ALA A 96 -14.68 11.02 12.19
CA ALA A 96 -15.19 9.65 12.36
C ALA A 96 -15.28 9.28 13.84
N LEU A 97 -14.24 9.55 14.64
CA LEU A 97 -14.24 9.30 16.08
C LEU A 97 -15.32 10.12 16.82
N ARG A 98 -15.53 11.39 16.43
CA ARG A 98 -16.55 12.24 17.04
C ARG A 98 -17.96 11.72 16.73
N LEU A 99 -18.19 11.30 15.49
CA LEU A 99 -19.45 10.69 15.05
C LEU A 99 -19.75 9.39 15.76
N ALA A 100 -18.76 8.51 15.86
CA ALA A 100 -18.92 7.25 16.55
C ALA A 100 -19.26 7.45 18.04
N ARG A 101 -18.68 8.47 18.69
CA ARG A 101 -19.05 8.87 20.06
C ARG A 101 -20.49 9.36 20.17
N ILE A 102 -20.95 10.15 19.21
CA ILE A 102 -22.34 10.64 19.15
C ILE A 102 -23.30 9.47 18.92
N ALA A 103 -23.03 8.60 17.94
CA ALA A 103 -23.80 7.38 17.68
C ALA A 103 -23.94 6.53 18.95
N MET A 104 -22.85 6.42 19.71
CA MET A 104 -22.82 5.66 20.95
C MET A 104 -23.66 6.27 22.09
N VAL A 105 -23.71 7.60 22.20
CA VAL A 105 -24.57 8.29 23.16
C VAL A 105 -26.05 8.09 22.81
N LEU A 106 -26.37 8.08 21.52
CA LEU A 106 -27.74 8.06 21.00
C LEU A 106 -28.33 6.67 20.88
N SER A 107 -27.49 5.68 20.61
CA SER A 107 -27.89 4.29 20.48
C SER A 107 -26.92 3.39 21.25
N PRO A 108 -26.87 3.54 22.58
CA PRO A 108 -25.92 2.84 23.45
C PRO A 108 -26.11 1.32 23.48
N ARG A 109 -27.24 0.82 22.97
CA ARG A 109 -27.57 -0.60 22.91
C ARG A 109 -27.47 -1.18 21.50
N GLU A 110 -27.06 -0.37 20.52
CA GLU A 110 -26.89 -0.88 19.16
C GLU A 110 -25.51 -1.51 18.96
N PRO A 111 -25.45 -2.80 18.56
CA PRO A 111 -24.20 -3.46 18.21
C PRO A 111 -23.37 -2.68 17.19
N VAL A 112 -24.03 -2.04 16.25
CA VAL A 112 -23.35 -1.39 15.15
C VAL A 112 -22.62 -0.11 15.60
N ALA A 113 -23.24 0.68 16.50
CA ALA A 113 -22.61 1.85 17.10
C ALA A 113 -21.39 1.49 17.97
N THR A 114 -21.49 0.38 18.73
CA THR A 114 -20.37 -0.13 19.55
C THR A 114 -19.18 -0.61 18.71
N ALA A 115 -19.44 -1.28 17.59
CA ALA A 115 -18.40 -1.68 16.65
C ALA A 115 -17.71 -0.46 16.01
N CYS A 116 -18.50 0.49 15.51
CA CYS A 116 -17.98 1.72 14.90
C CYS A 116 -17.03 2.49 15.84
N LEU A 117 -17.44 2.69 17.09
CA LEU A 117 -16.63 3.40 18.07
C LEU A 117 -15.36 2.64 18.43
N ALA A 118 -15.42 1.31 18.52
CA ALA A 118 -14.22 0.50 18.73
C ALA A 118 -13.21 0.68 17.59
N ASN A 119 -13.66 0.71 16.33
CA ASN A 119 -12.80 0.92 15.16
C ASN A 119 -12.11 2.29 15.20
N CYS A 120 -12.88 3.36 15.47
CA CYS A 120 -12.34 4.73 15.50
C CYS A 120 -11.38 4.94 16.69
N LEU A 121 -11.67 4.33 17.84
CA LEU A 121 -10.78 4.40 19.01
C LEU A 121 -9.48 3.64 18.77
N ASP A 122 -9.54 2.49 18.12
CA ASP A 122 -8.36 1.74 17.71
C ASP A 122 -7.50 2.55 16.72
N ALA A 123 -8.12 3.15 15.69
CA ALA A 123 -7.45 4.04 14.74
C ALA A 123 -6.75 5.22 15.42
N ALA A 124 -7.38 5.80 16.45
CA ALA A 124 -6.83 6.88 17.26
C ALA A 124 -5.80 6.44 18.33
N GLY A 125 -5.45 5.15 18.41
CA GLY A 125 -4.50 4.61 19.39
C GLY A 125 -5.05 4.48 20.82
N ALA A 126 -6.36 4.67 21.02
CA ALA A 126 -7.03 4.54 22.32
C ALA A 126 -7.45 3.09 22.59
N PHE A 127 -6.47 2.17 22.63
CA PHE A 127 -6.69 0.72 22.59
C PHE A 127 -7.57 0.17 23.72
N GLU A 128 -7.37 0.62 24.96
CA GLU A 128 -8.21 0.20 26.10
C GLU A 128 -9.69 0.56 25.91
N ALA A 129 -9.95 1.76 25.39
CA ALA A 129 -11.30 2.21 25.11
C ALA A 129 -11.92 1.46 23.93
N ALA A 130 -11.11 1.08 22.94
CA ALA A 130 -11.53 0.24 21.82
C ALA A 130 -11.94 -1.16 22.30
N LEU A 131 -11.13 -1.80 23.16
CA LEU A 131 -11.44 -3.09 23.77
C LEU A 131 -12.71 -3.03 24.62
N ALA A 132 -12.86 -2.00 25.45
CA ALA A 132 -14.06 -1.83 26.27
C ALA A 132 -15.34 -1.77 25.42
N ASN A 133 -15.29 -1.08 24.28
CA ASN A 133 -16.41 -1.04 23.32
C ASN A 133 -16.61 -2.36 22.60
N ALA A 134 -15.55 -3.10 22.29
CA ALA A 134 -15.67 -4.43 21.73
C ALA A 134 -16.33 -5.43 22.69
N ARG A 135 -15.97 -5.40 23.98
CA ARG A 135 -16.67 -6.22 25.01
C ARG A 135 -18.15 -5.91 25.06
N ARG A 136 -18.50 -4.63 24.94
CA ARG A 136 -19.90 -4.18 24.91
C ARG A 136 -20.62 -4.66 23.65
N HIS A 137 -19.97 -4.61 22.49
CA HIS A 137 -20.50 -5.16 21.24
C HIS A 137 -20.81 -6.66 21.36
N GLU A 138 -19.88 -7.43 21.93
CA GLU A 138 -20.03 -8.88 22.15
C GLU A 138 -21.19 -9.18 23.10
N ALA A 139 -21.33 -8.42 24.18
CA ALA A 139 -22.44 -8.56 25.12
C ALA A 139 -23.82 -8.28 24.48
N LEU A 140 -23.88 -7.34 23.53
CA LEU A 140 -25.12 -7.01 22.82
C LEU A 140 -25.47 -8.01 21.72
N THR A 141 -24.47 -8.61 21.06
CA THR A 141 -24.68 -9.53 19.93
C THR A 141 -24.72 -11.00 20.32
N GLY A 142 -24.22 -11.35 21.51
CA GLY A 142 -24.01 -12.74 21.92
C GLY A 142 -22.94 -13.46 21.10
N LYS A 143 -22.10 -12.72 20.35
CA LYS A 143 -21.07 -13.28 19.45
C LYS A 143 -19.66 -12.90 19.94
N PRO A 144 -19.12 -13.61 20.94
CA PRO A 144 -17.79 -13.32 21.47
C PRO A 144 -16.71 -13.46 20.38
N GLY A 145 -15.76 -12.53 20.34
CA GLY A 145 -14.61 -12.57 19.43
C GLY A 145 -14.89 -12.14 17.98
N GLN A 146 -16.15 -11.94 17.56
CA GLN A 146 -16.46 -11.61 16.17
C GLN A 146 -15.85 -10.27 15.73
N LEU A 147 -16.01 -9.23 16.55
CA LEU A 147 -15.42 -7.92 16.27
C LEU A 147 -13.89 -7.95 16.41
N ALA A 148 -13.38 -8.64 17.43
CA ALA A 148 -11.94 -8.81 17.62
C ALA A 148 -11.26 -9.53 16.45
N SER A 149 -11.93 -10.51 15.82
CA SER A 149 -11.43 -11.22 14.63
C SER A 149 -11.29 -10.30 13.43
N ARG A 150 -12.31 -9.46 13.18
CA ARG A 150 -12.27 -8.46 12.11
C ARG A 150 -11.17 -7.43 12.35
N GLN A 151 -11.07 -6.92 13.58
CA GLN A 151 -10.06 -5.93 13.96
C GLN A 151 -8.63 -6.47 13.90
N ALA A 152 -8.41 -7.70 14.39
CA ALA A 152 -7.12 -8.37 14.29
C ALA A 152 -6.66 -8.52 12.83
N SER A 153 -7.58 -8.94 11.94
CA SER A 153 -7.29 -9.11 10.50
C SER A 153 -7.00 -7.77 9.83
N HIS A 154 -7.78 -6.75 10.16
CA HIS A 154 -7.64 -5.39 9.65
C HIS A 154 -6.31 -4.76 10.06
N ALA A 155 -5.99 -4.77 11.36
CA ALA A 155 -4.74 -4.26 11.89
C ALA A 155 -3.51 -5.03 11.35
N TRP A 156 -3.62 -6.35 11.19
CA TRP A 156 -2.58 -7.17 10.58
C TRP A 156 -2.33 -6.76 9.11
N SER A 157 -3.39 -6.62 8.31
CA SER A 157 -3.25 -6.26 6.88
C SER A 157 -2.58 -4.91 6.65
N ARG A 158 -2.70 -3.99 7.62
CA ARG A 158 -2.09 -2.66 7.59
C ARG A 158 -0.81 -2.55 8.43
N LYS A 159 -0.23 -3.68 8.84
CA LYS A 159 1.02 -3.73 9.62
C LYS A 159 0.96 -2.91 10.93
N ARG A 160 -0.23 -2.74 11.52
CA ARG A 160 -0.43 -2.07 12.82
C ARG A 160 -0.23 -3.09 13.94
N TRP A 161 1.00 -3.55 14.13
CA TRP A 161 1.32 -4.73 14.96
C TRP A 161 0.87 -4.63 16.42
N GLU A 162 0.90 -3.43 17.00
CA GLU A 162 0.45 -3.21 18.37
C GLU A 162 -1.06 -3.41 18.54
N SER A 163 -1.83 -2.81 17.63
CA SER A 163 -3.27 -3.03 17.54
C SER A 163 -3.57 -4.50 17.23
N ALA A 164 -2.89 -5.10 16.25
CA ALA A 164 -3.10 -6.50 15.89
C ALA A 164 -2.84 -7.45 17.07
N ALA A 165 -1.73 -7.28 17.80
CA ALA A 165 -1.40 -8.10 18.98
C ALA A 165 -2.50 -8.02 20.04
N LEU A 166 -2.99 -6.80 20.31
CA LEU A 166 -4.02 -6.53 21.29
C LEU A 166 -5.38 -7.17 20.90
N TRP A 167 -5.75 -7.14 19.62
CA TRP A 167 -6.96 -7.82 19.15
C TRP A 167 -6.83 -9.35 19.17
N PHE A 168 -5.64 -9.89 18.90
CA PHE A 168 -5.38 -11.33 19.07
C PHE A 168 -5.37 -11.76 20.55
N ASP A 169 -4.91 -10.90 21.48
CA ASP A 169 -5.07 -11.14 22.92
C ASP A 169 -6.54 -11.32 23.29
N ARG A 170 -7.41 -10.43 22.81
CA ARG A 170 -8.86 -10.54 23.04
C ARG A 170 -9.46 -11.80 22.43
N LEU A 171 -8.99 -12.22 21.25
CA LEU A 171 -9.43 -13.47 20.63
C LEU A 171 -9.01 -14.70 21.45
N ILE A 172 -7.82 -14.69 22.04
CA ILE A 172 -7.35 -15.77 22.92
C ILE A 172 -8.20 -15.80 24.20
N GLU A 173 -8.57 -14.66 24.77
CA GLU A 173 -9.47 -14.60 25.93
C GLU A 173 -10.87 -15.18 25.63
N THR A 174 -11.42 -14.85 24.45
CA THR A 174 -12.79 -15.22 24.06
C THR A 174 -12.90 -16.61 23.45
N THR A 175 -11.82 -17.12 22.85
CA THR A 175 -11.75 -18.42 22.18
C THR A 175 -10.43 -19.14 22.52
N PRO A 176 -10.22 -19.53 23.79
CA PRO A 176 -8.92 -20.02 24.28
C PRO A 176 -8.45 -21.31 23.62
N ASP A 177 -9.38 -22.14 23.12
CA ASP A 177 -9.10 -23.41 22.45
C ASP A 177 -8.69 -23.24 20.97
N HIS A 178 -8.85 -22.03 20.43
CA HIS A 178 -8.52 -21.76 19.04
C HIS A 178 -7.01 -21.49 18.87
N LEU A 179 -6.23 -22.58 18.77
CA LEU A 179 -4.76 -22.59 18.72
C LEU A 179 -4.15 -21.62 17.70
N ARG A 180 -4.86 -21.32 16.59
CA ARG A 180 -4.40 -20.37 15.58
C ARG A 180 -4.24 -18.95 16.12
N HIS A 181 -5.07 -18.50 17.07
CA HIS A 181 -4.96 -17.14 17.62
C HIS A 181 -3.65 -16.97 18.40
N ARG A 182 -3.22 -18.01 19.12
CA ARG A 182 -1.93 -18.02 19.83
C ARG A 182 -0.76 -18.02 18.85
N SER A 183 -0.85 -18.82 17.79
CA SER A 183 0.18 -18.85 16.74
C SER A 183 0.29 -17.51 16.01
N PHE A 184 -0.82 -16.89 15.60
CA PHE A 184 -0.80 -15.57 14.98
C PHE A 184 -0.22 -14.51 15.91
N ARG A 185 -0.64 -14.49 17.18
CA ARG A 185 -0.09 -13.57 18.16
C ARG A 185 1.41 -13.73 18.36
N GLN A 186 1.88 -14.97 18.43
CA GLN A 186 3.30 -15.29 18.53
C GLN A 186 4.05 -14.78 17.29
N SER A 187 3.51 -14.98 16.09
CA SER A 187 4.07 -14.41 14.86
C SER A 187 4.10 -12.88 14.86
N ILE A 188 3.12 -12.20 15.47
CA ILE A 188 3.18 -10.72 15.64
C ILE A 188 4.33 -10.33 16.55
N LEU A 189 4.52 -11.03 17.68
CA LEU A 189 5.61 -10.73 18.60
C LEU A 189 6.97 -11.00 17.96
N GLU A 190 7.11 -12.07 17.19
CA GLU A 190 8.31 -12.36 16.40
C GLU A 190 8.55 -11.30 15.34
N GLN A 191 7.51 -10.87 14.63
CA GLN A 191 7.59 -9.79 13.65
C GLN A 191 7.99 -8.47 14.31
N ARG A 192 7.39 -8.11 15.46
CA ARG A 192 7.75 -6.96 16.27
C ARG A 192 9.19 -7.04 16.79
N ALA A 193 9.62 -8.22 17.21
CA ALA A 193 10.99 -8.45 17.68
C ALA A 193 11.97 -8.29 16.51
N ARG A 194 11.65 -8.82 15.32
CA ARG A 194 12.45 -8.63 14.10
C ARG A 194 12.53 -7.15 13.70
N GLU A 195 11.42 -6.43 13.73
CA GLU A 195 11.37 -4.99 13.42
C GLU A 195 12.09 -4.12 14.46
N ARG A 196 12.02 -4.46 15.75
CA ARG A 196 12.75 -3.76 16.82
C ARG A 196 14.22 -4.14 16.90
N ALA A 197 14.61 -5.30 16.39
CA ALA A 197 15.98 -5.81 16.42
C ALA A 197 16.82 -5.39 15.21
N PHE A 198 16.20 -4.82 14.17
CA PHE A 198 16.93 -4.22 13.07
C PHE A 198 17.33 -2.79 13.45
N PRO A 199 18.62 -2.40 13.31
CA PRO A 199 19.02 -1.01 13.50
C PRO A 199 18.25 -0.08 12.54
N GLU A 200 18.07 1.19 12.94
CA GLU A 200 17.42 2.22 12.08
C GLU A 200 18.08 2.30 10.68
N THR A 201 19.37 1.95 10.59
CA THR A 201 20.15 1.75 9.36
C THR A 201 20.83 0.39 9.36
N LEU A 202 20.75 -0.32 8.23
CA LEU A 202 21.35 -1.64 8.07
C LEU A 202 22.90 -1.58 8.18
N PRO A 203 23.59 -2.65 8.62
CA PRO A 203 25.04 -2.64 8.80
C PRO A 203 25.86 -2.17 7.60
N ILE A 204 25.62 -2.70 6.40
CA ILE A 204 26.26 -2.30 5.14
C ILE A 204 25.73 -0.93 4.71
N ALA A 205 24.43 -0.64 4.83
CA ALA A 205 23.87 0.66 4.53
C ALA A 205 24.56 1.78 5.32
N GLY A 206 24.82 1.55 6.61
CA GLY A 206 25.58 2.48 7.46
C GLY A 206 27.05 2.60 7.10
N LEU A 207 27.66 1.56 6.51
CA LEU A 207 29.01 1.62 5.95
C LEU A 207 29.02 2.43 4.65
N VAL A 208 28.09 2.15 3.74
CA VAL A 208 27.90 2.86 2.47
C VAL A 208 27.63 4.34 2.72
N ASP A 209 26.81 4.70 3.70
CA ASP A 209 26.53 6.10 4.05
C ASP A 209 27.79 6.88 4.45
N ARG A 210 28.77 6.21 5.08
CA ARG A 210 30.07 6.81 5.42
C ARG A 210 31.02 6.89 4.22
N LEU A 211 31.00 5.87 3.36
CA LEU A 211 32.00 5.71 2.29
C LEU A 211 31.62 6.35 0.96
N LEU A 212 30.32 6.53 0.70
CA LEU A 212 29.86 7.18 -0.53
C LEU A 212 30.24 8.68 -0.48
N PRO A 213 30.86 9.24 -1.54
CA PRO A 213 31.26 10.65 -1.57
C PRO A 213 30.11 11.60 -1.18
N ALA A 214 30.44 12.71 -0.52
CA ALA A 214 29.41 13.68 -0.09
C ALA A 214 28.63 14.22 -1.31
N GLY A 215 27.31 14.14 -1.25
CA GLY A 215 26.42 14.56 -2.36
C GLY A 215 26.04 13.44 -3.32
N ASP A 216 26.77 12.32 -3.34
CA ASP A 216 26.38 11.15 -4.14
C ASP A 216 25.14 10.48 -3.55
N ARG A 217 24.23 10.10 -4.46
CA ARG A 217 23.01 9.34 -4.19
C ARG A 217 22.93 8.11 -5.10
N SER A 218 22.25 7.09 -4.61
CA SER A 218 21.72 5.99 -5.42
C SER A 218 20.32 6.37 -5.91
N SER A 219 20.08 6.22 -7.21
CA SER A 219 18.79 6.52 -7.83
C SER A 219 17.99 5.26 -8.14
N VAL A 220 16.71 5.25 -7.78
CA VAL A 220 15.76 4.18 -8.13
C VAL A 220 14.64 4.71 -9.02
N LEU A 221 14.43 4.03 -10.15
CA LEU A 221 13.26 4.24 -11.00
C LEU A 221 12.14 3.31 -10.54
N PHE A 222 11.00 3.87 -10.18
CA PHE A 222 9.85 3.14 -9.67
C PHE A 222 8.66 3.28 -10.62
N VAL A 223 8.45 2.28 -11.48
CA VAL A 223 7.37 2.30 -12.48
C VAL A 223 6.14 1.59 -11.94
N GLY A 224 4.99 2.28 -11.96
CA GLY A 224 3.76 1.83 -11.32
C GLY A 224 3.70 2.27 -9.86
N ALA A 225 3.99 3.54 -9.60
CA ALA A 225 4.13 4.08 -8.25
C ALA A 225 2.80 4.36 -7.51
N ARG A 226 1.64 4.06 -8.13
CA ARG A 226 0.32 4.33 -7.53
C ARG A 226 0.16 3.70 -6.15
N GLY A 227 -0.19 4.53 -5.17
CA GLY A 227 -0.56 4.08 -3.82
C GLY A 227 0.60 3.59 -2.97
N GLU A 228 1.84 3.79 -3.41
CA GLU A 228 3.04 3.38 -2.71
C GLU A 228 3.52 4.45 -1.72
N ASP A 229 3.77 4.03 -0.48
CA ASP A 229 4.46 4.84 0.52
C ASP A 229 5.97 4.61 0.39
N MET A 230 6.64 5.52 -0.32
CA MET A 230 8.08 5.42 -0.60
C MET A 230 8.94 5.50 0.67
N GLU A 231 8.51 6.25 1.68
CA GLU A 231 9.26 6.36 2.95
C GLU A 231 9.26 5.03 3.69
N THR A 232 8.09 4.41 3.83
CA THR A 232 7.97 3.09 4.46
C THR A 232 8.65 2.02 3.60
N ARG A 233 8.58 2.13 2.27
CA ARG A 233 9.16 1.14 1.35
C ARG A 233 10.67 1.07 1.43
N PHE A 234 11.35 2.22 1.47
CA PHE A 234 12.82 2.28 1.52
C PHE A 234 13.37 2.39 2.94
N ARG A 235 12.56 2.03 3.96
CA ARG A 235 13.01 1.95 5.35
C ARG A 235 14.24 1.05 5.47
N GLY A 236 15.25 1.53 6.18
CA GLY A 236 16.54 0.85 6.37
C GLY A 236 17.64 1.33 5.42
N MET A 237 17.29 2.01 4.32
CA MET A 237 18.27 2.69 3.47
C MET A 237 18.62 4.08 4.05
N PRO A 238 19.83 4.61 3.81
CA PRO A 238 20.20 5.95 4.27
C PRO A 238 19.43 7.00 3.43
N PRO A 239 18.48 7.75 4.00
CA PRO A 239 17.57 8.58 3.21
C PRO A 239 18.29 9.67 2.41
N GLY A 240 19.34 10.27 2.99
CA GLY A 240 20.18 11.27 2.32
C GLY A 240 20.98 10.73 1.13
N ARG A 241 21.05 9.40 0.97
CA ARG A 241 21.72 8.72 -0.14
C ARG A 241 20.74 8.19 -1.19
N LEU A 242 19.45 8.50 -1.09
CA LEU A 242 18.44 8.02 -2.02
C LEU A 242 17.81 9.12 -2.86
N GLU A 243 17.67 8.83 -4.15
CA GLU A 243 16.78 9.53 -5.06
C GLU A 243 15.77 8.52 -5.63
N VAL A 244 14.50 8.89 -5.66
CA VAL A 244 13.41 8.07 -6.17
C VAL A 244 12.72 8.85 -7.29
N VAL A 245 12.67 8.25 -8.48
CA VAL A 245 11.85 8.73 -9.59
C VAL A 245 10.68 7.78 -9.74
N GLY A 246 9.50 8.16 -9.26
CA GLY A 246 8.26 7.43 -9.47
C GLY A 246 7.64 7.75 -10.83
N ILE A 247 7.15 6.76 -11.56
CA ILE A 247 6.39 6.96 -12.80
C ILE A 247 5.01 6.35 -12.62
N ASP A 248 3.99 7.20 -12.76
CA ASP A 248 2.59 6.79 -12.80
C ASP A 248 1.74 7.91 -13.40
N PRO A 249 0.82 7.63 -14.34
CA PRO A 249 0.05 8.66 -15.02
C PRO A 249 -0.88 9.47 -14.09
N GLU A 250 -1.28 8.90 -12.95
CA GLU A 250 -2.18 9.57 -11.99
C GLU A 250 -1.43 10.40 -10.94
N LEU A 251 -0.11 10.26 -10.83
CA LEU A 251 0.67 10.94 -9.79
C LEU A 251 1.08 12.34 -10.21
N GLY A 252 0.80 13.32 -9.35
CA GLY A 252 0.82 14.72 -9.76
C GLY A 252 1.72 15.68 -9.01
N GLN A 253 2.33 15.27 -7.91
CA GLN A 253 3.10 16.17 -7.03
C GLN A 253 4.33 15.48 -6.46
N THR A 254 5.47 16.17 -6.52
CA THR A 254 6.72 15.87 -5.80
C THR A 254 6.53 16.13 -4.30
N SER A 255 7.06 15.26 -3.43
CA SER A 255 7.14 15.58 -2.00
C SER A 255 8.31 16.54 -1.74
N ASP A 256 8.24 17.27 -0.62
CA ASP A 256 9.35 18.08 -0.12
C ASP A 256 10.42 17.17 0.53
N PRO A 257 11.66 17.10 0.01
CA PRO A 257 12.73 16.29 0.59
C PRO A 257 13.08 16.66 2.04
N ALA A 258 12.70 17.86 2.50
CA ALA A 258 13.00 18.35 3.84
C ALA A 258 12.37 17.51 4.96
N ALA A 259 11.30 16.76 4.68
CA ALA A 259 10.63 15.93 5.69
C ALA A 259 11.24 14.53 5.86
N THR A 260 11.82 13.96 4.79
CA THR A 260 12.16 12.52 4.73
C THR A 260 13.62 12.26 4.43
N GLY A 261 14.36 13.25 3.90
CA GLY A 261 15.72 13.13 3.39
C GLY A 261 15.84 12.46 2.01
N ILE A 262 14.79 11.76 1.56
CA ILE A 262 14.71 11.11 0.25
C ILE A 262 14.35 12.16 -0.80
N ALA A 263 15.15 12.24 -1.87
CA ALA A 263 14.82 13.09 -3.02
C ALA A 263 13.77 12.37 -3.89
N LEU A 264 12.51 12.78 -3.85
CA LEU A 264 11.41 12.12 -4.54
C LEU A 264 10.82 12.99 -5.66
N ARG A 265 10.72 12.42 -6.86
CA ARG A 265 10.11 13.06 -8.02
C ARG A 265 9.17 12.11 -8.73
N TYR A 266 8.06 12.64 -9.25
CA TYR A 266 7.10 11.86 -10.02
C TYR A 266 7.01 12.34 -11.47
N LEU A 267 6.95 11.39 -12.41
CA LEU A 267 6.66 11.60 -13.82
C LEU A 267 5.33 10.94 -14.17
N ARG A 268 4.63 11.50 -15.16
CA ARG A 268 3.30 11.03 -15.61
C ARG A 268 3.33 10.23 -16.90
N ASP A 269 4.52 9.83 -17.33
CA ASP A 269 4.71 9.10 -18.57
C ASP A 269 4.05 7.73 -18.52
N ILE A 270 3.47 7.32 -19.65
CA ILE A 270 3.01 5.95 -19.87
C ILE A 270 4.09 5.22 -20.66
N LEU A 271 4.71 4.24 -20.03
CA LEU A 271 5.91 3.61 -20.57
C LEU A 271 5.58 2.49 -21.57
N SER A 272 6.39 2.40 -22.63
CA SER A 272 6.38 1.32 -23.60
C SER A 272 7.76 1.18 -24.27
N ASP A 273 7.88 0.29 -25.26
CA ASP A 273 9.10 0.14 -26.07
C ASP A 273 9.21 1.21 -27.17
N ARG A 274 8.12 1.96 -27.42
CA ARG A 274 7.98 2.91 -28.54
C ARG A 274 7.19 4.15 -28.16
N ASP A 275 7.47 5.22 -28.88
CA ASP A 275 6.71 6.47 -28.83
C ASP A 275 5.56 6.42 -29.85
N GLU A 276 4.35 6.11 -29.39
CA GLU A 276 3.18 6.00 -30.26
C GLU A 276 1.87 6.29 -29.50
N GLU A 277 0.75 6.36 -30.23
CA GLU A 277 -0.57 6.35 -29.59
C GLU A 277 -1.03 4.90 -29.39
N ARG A 278 -1.44 4.58 -28.15
CA ARG A 278 -2.04 3.29 -27.81
C ARG A 278 -3.35 3.49 -27.06
N THR A 279 -4.19 2.46 -27.13
CA THR A 279 -5.40 2.41 -26.30
C THR A 279 -5.02 1.99 -24.89
N PHE A 280 -5.41 2.80 -23.90
CA PHE A 280 -5.35 2.46 -22.49
C PHE A 280 -6.72 1.94 -22.04
N TYR A 281 -6.71 0.82 -21.32
CA TYR A 281 -7.90 0.14 -20.82
C TYR A 281 -8.00 0.39 -19.31
N GLU A 282 -8.88 1.31 -18.93
CA GLU A 282 -9.20 1.58 -17.54
C GLU A 282 -10.13 0.48 -17.04
N THR A 283 -9.72 -0.22 -15.98
CA THR A 283 -10.51 -1.29 -15.38
C THR A 283 -11.20 -0.84 -14.11
N ARG A 284 -12.22 -1.61 -13.68
CA ARG A 284 -12.99 -1.33 -12.47
C ARG A 284 -12.10 -1.14 -11.25
N SER A 285 -11.03 -1.93 -11.14
CA SER A 285 -9.97 -1.73 -10.17
C SER A 285 -8.87 -0.89 -10.81
N GLY A 286 -8.76 0.41 -10.48
CA GLY A 286 -7.82 1.31 -11.15
C GLY A 286 -6.37 0.82 -11.21
N GLY A 287 -5.92 0.07 -10.19
CA GLY A 287 -4.58 -0.55 -10.17
C GLY A 287 -4.38 -1.72 -11.15
N GLY A 288 -5.44 -2.23 -11.77
CA GLY A 288 -5.42 -3.22 -12.84
C GLY A 288 -5.65 -2.62 -14.23
N SER A 289 -5.43 -1.32 -14.41
CA SER A 289 -5.53 -0.68 -15.73
C SER A 289 -4.25 -0.94 -16.52
N SER A 290 -4.36 -1.10 -17.84
CA SER A 290 -3.24 -1.55 -18.67
C SER A 290 -3.33 -1.05 -20.11
N LEU A 291 -2.20 -1.10 -20.83
CA LEU A 291 -2.15 -0.98 -22.29
C LEU A 291 -2.67 -2.25 -22.99
N PHE A 292 -2.89 -3.33 -22.22
CA PHE A 292 -3.46 -4.57 -22.70
C PHE A 292 -4.91 -4.71 -22.20
N PRO A 293 -5.84 -5.19 -23.05
CA PRO A 293 -7.19 -5.47 -22.59
C PRO A 293 -7.20 -6.68 -21.64
N ALA A 294 -8.19 -6.73 -20.74
CA ALA A 294 -8.39 -7.90 -19.89
C ALA A 294 -8.62 -9.17 -20.73
N SER A 295 -7.99 -10.26 -20.31
CA SER A 295 -8.18 -11.58 -20.93
C SER A 295 -9.57 -12.13 -20.62
N THR A 296 -10.17 -12.82 -21.59
CA THR A 296 -11.43 -13.55 -21.37
C THR A 296 -11.28 -14.63 -20.29
N ASP A 297 -10.06 -15.10 -20.05
CA ASP A 297 -9.77 -16.11 -19.04
C ASP A 297 -9.67 -15.52 -17.63
N ALA A 298 -9.59 -14.20 -17.46
CA ALA A 298 -9.53 -13.55 -16.15
C ALA A 298 -10.71 -13.95 -15.23
N GLY A 299 -11.93 -14.04 -15.79
CA GLY A 299 -13.13 -14.46 -15.04
C GLY A 299 -13.12 -15.92 -14.55
N ARG A 300 -12.12 -16.71 -14.93
CA ARG A 300 -11.90 -18.06 -14.38
C ARG A 300 -11.21 -18.04 -13.03
N TYR A 301 -10.72 -16.88 -12.60
CA TYR A 301 -9.84 -16.74 -11.46
C TYR A 301 -10.45 -15.87 -10.35
N THR A 302 -10.21 -16.29 -9.12
CA THR A 302 -10.47 -15.48 -7.92
C THR A 302 -9.18 -15.39 -7.12
N SER A 303 -8.86 -14.22 -6.58
CA SER A 303 -7.70 -14.03 -5.72
C SER A 303 -7.81 -14.82 -4.41
N ALA A 304 -6.68 -14.96 -3.71
CA ALA A 304 -6.63 -15.42 -2.32
C ALA A 304 -7.58 -14.66 -1.38
N SER A 305 -7.74 -13.35 -1.60
CA SER A 305 -8.65 -12.47 -0.83
C SER A 305 -10.12 -12.56 -1.27
N GLY A 306 -10.45 -13.43 -2.22
CA GLY A 306 -11.81 -13.67 -2.66
C GLY A 306 -12.33 -12.69 -3.71
N LYS A 307 -11.46 -11.87 -4.31
CA LYS A 307 -11.84 -10.93 -5.38
C LYS A 307 -11.90 -11.65 -6.72
N ASP A 308 -13.03 -11.53 -7.43
CA ASP A 308 -13.18 -12.08 -8.78
C ASP A 308 -12.40 -11.24 -9.78
N TRP A 309 -11.45 -11.86 -10.49
CA TRP A 309 -10.58 -11.14 -11.43
C TRP A 309 -11.34 -10.70 -12.69
N GLY A 310 -12.40 -11.39 -13.09
CA GLY A 310 -13.25 -10.95 -14.18
C GLY A 310 -13.99 -9.65 -13.85
N GLU A 311 -14.45 -9.50 -12.60
CA GLU A 311 -15.04 -8.25 -12.14
C GLU A 311 -14.00 -7.14 -11.97
N GLN A 312 -12.86 -7.44 -11.34
CA GLN A 312 -11.81 -6.44 -11.07
C GLN A 312 -11.21 -5.86 -12.36
N LEU A 313 -10.98 -6.71 -13.37
CA LEU A 313 -10.39 -6.34 -14.65
C LEU A 313 -11.42 -5.94 -15.71
N GLU A 314 -12.70 -5.83 -15.34
CA GLU A 314 -13.73 -5.34 -16.24
C GLU A 314 -13.36 -3.93 -16.73
N VAL A 315 -13.26 -3.76 -18.04
CA VAL A 315 -12.91 -2.47 -18.65
C VAL A 315 -14.10 -1.51 -18.53
N VAL A 316 -13.92 -0.44 -17.77
CA VAL A 316 -14.93 0.60 -17.52
C VAL A 316 -14.77 1.81 -18.44
N ALA A 317 -13.55 2.07 -18.94
CA ALA A 317 -13.29 3.13 -19.90
C ALA A 317 -12.12 2.79 -20.84
N ARG A 318 -12.06 3.49 -21.97
CA ARG A 318 -10.96 3.40 -22.94
C ARG A 318 -10.56 4.80 -23.35
N SER A 319 -9.26 5.07 -23.33
CA SER A 319 -8.69 6.35 -23.73
C SER A 319 -7.51 6.13 -24.68
N GLN A 320 -7.27 7.07 -25.59
CA GLN A 320 -6.02 7.09 -26.37
C GLN A 320 -4.97 7.82 -25.54
N VAL A 321 -3.82 7.18 -25.38
CA VAL A 321 -2.70 7.72 -24.63
C VAL A 321 -1.44 7.69 -25.49
N ARG A 322 -0.57 8.67 -25.27
CA ARG A 322 0.76 8.67 -25.87
C ARG A 322 1.72 7.91 -24.97
N THR A 323 2.39 6.90 -25.53
CA THR A 323 3.43 6.17 -24.84
C THR A 323 4.81 6.79 -25.09
N THR A 324 5.76 6.49 -24.21
CA THR A 324 7.17 6.86 -24.38
C THR A 324 8.07 5.73 -23.89
N SER A 325 9.28 5.64 -24.42
CA SER A 325 10.33 4.76 -23.87
C SER A 325 11.08 5.43 -22.71
N VAL A 326 11.64 4.64 -21.78
CA VAL A 326 12.50 5.14 -20.68
C VAL A 326 13.73 5.83 -21.24
N ASP A 327 14.31 5.28 -22.31
CA ASP A 327 15.41 5.88 -23.03
C ASP A 327 15.06 7.27 -23.57
N ALA A 328 13.84 7.48 -24.10
CA ALA A 328 13.40 8.80 -24.53
C ALA A 328 13.21 9.78 -23.35
N ILE A 329 12.79 9.31 -22.17
CA ILE A 329 12.74 10.13 -20.94
C ILE A 329 14.16 10.59 -20.55
N ARG A 330 15.12 9.68 -20.63
CA ARG A 330 16.53 10.00 -20.37
C ARG A 330 17.08 10.99 -21.40
N ASP A 331 16.81 10.78 -22.69
CA ASP A 331 17.34 11.61 -23.78
C ASP A 331 16.85 13.07 -23.69
N ARG A 332 15.63 13.30 -23.19
CA ARG A 332 15.11 14.67 -22.98
C ARG A 332 15.52 15.31 -21.66
N GLY A 333 16.33 14.63 -20.84
CA GLY A 333 16.88 15.16 -19.59
C GLY A 333 15.99 15.00 -18.36
N ASP A 334 14.84 14.30 -18.49
CA ASP A 334 13.91 14.09 -17.38
C ASP A 334 14.29 12.88 -16.53
N LEU A 335 15.28 12.07 -16.91
CA LEU A 335 15.75 10.94 -16.11
C LEU A 335 17.28 10.87 -16.12
N GLY A 336 17.86 10.78 -14.92
CA GLY A 336 19.30 10.61 -14.72
C GLY A 336 19.76 9.16 -14.80
N ARG A 337 20.81 8.83 -14.04
CA ARG A 337 21.25 7.45 -13.84
C ARG A 337 20.17 6.66 -13.09
N VAL A 338 20.02 5.38 -13.42
CA VAL A 338 19.13 4.44 -12.73
C VAL A 338 20.00 3.34 -12.12
N ASP A 339 20.18 3.36 -10.80
CA ASP A 339 20.95 2.33 -10.08
C ASP A 339 20.07 1.12 -9.76
N ALA A 340 18.80 1.32 -9.43
CA ALA A 340 17.83 0.24 -9.25
C ALA A 340 16.52 0.51 -9.98
N LEU A 341 15.80 -0.56 -10.31
CA LEU A 341 14.55 -0.50 -11.04
C LEU A 341 13.48 -1.32 -10.32
N TYR A 342 12.28 -0.75 -10.20
CA TYR A 342 11.07 -1.48 -9.88
C TYR A 342 10.06 -1.31 -11.00
N VAL A 343 9.45 -2.41 -11.46
CA VAL A 343 8.42 -2.39 -12.51
C VAL A 343 7.19 -3.19 -12.08
N ASN A 344 6.04 -2.52 -12.05
CA ASN A 344 4.71 -3.13 -11.92
C ASN A 344 3.72 -2.32 -12.77
N VAL A 345 3.45 -2.76 -14.00
CA VAL A 345 2.62 -2.02 -14.96
C VAL A 345 1.64 -2.93 -15.69
N GLN A 346 1.21 -3.99 -15.03
CA GLN A 346 0.06 -4.79 -15.42
C GLN A 346 0.16 -5.34 -16.86
N GLY A 347 1.29 -5.99 -17.18
CA GLY A 347 1.57 -6.61 -18.48
C GLY A 347 2.51 -5.81 -19.37
N GLY A 348 2.80 -4.55 -19.03
CA GLY A 348 3.73 -3.69 -19.77
C GLY A 348 5.22 -3.94 -19.45
N GLU A 349 5.56 -4.89 -18.58
CA GLU A 349 6.89 -4.99 -17.98
C GLU A 349 7.99 -5.23 -19.02
N LEU A 350 7.73 -6.12 -19.99
CA LEU A 350 8.68 -6.38 -21.08
C LEU A 350 8.95 -5.12 -21.91
N ALA A 351 7.89 -4.36 -22.22
CA ALA A 351 8.01 -3.15 -23.03
C ALA A 351 8.82 -2.06 -22.31
N VAL A 352 8.64 -1.93 -20.99
CA VAL A 352 9.47 -1.03 -20.15
C VAL A 352 10.94 -1.44 -20.19
N LEU A 353 11.23 -2.74 -20.02
CA LEU A 353 12.59 -3.25 -20.03
C LEU A 353 13.27 -3.05 -21.39
N GLN A 354 12.54 -3.27 -22.49
CA GLN A 354 13.03 -3.07 -23.85
C GLN A 354 13.26 -1.58 -24.17
N GLY A 355 12.29 -0.73 -23.80
CA GLY A 355 12.38 0.72 -23.97
C GLY A 355 13.40 1.41 -23.07
N GLY A 356 14.01 0.69 -22.12
CA GLY A 356 15.03 1.22 -21.20
C GLY A 356 16.39 0.55 -21.30
N ARG A 357 16.65 -0.30 -22.31
CA ARG A 357 17.92 -1.06 -22.42
C ARG A 357 19.17 -0.18 -22.24
N ARG A 358 19.21 1.05 -22.79
CA ARG A 358 20.38 1.94 -22.60
C ARG A 358 20.38 2.58 -21.21
N SER A 359 19.20 2.96 -20.71
CA SER A 359 19.00 3.54 -19.39
C SER A 359 19.36 2.58 -18.25
N PHE A 360 19.17 1.27 -18.46
CA PHE A 360 19.41 0.23 -17.47
C PHE A 360 20.80 -0.43 -17.57
N ALA A 361 21.66 0.07 -18.45
CA ALA A 361 23.00 -0.47 -18.64
C ALA A 361 23.88 -0.43 -17.37
N ASP A 362 23.63 0.54 -16.48
CA ASP A 362 24.32 0.73 -15.21
C ASP A 362 23.43 0.39 -13.98
N THR A 363 22.29 -0.28 -14.20
CA THR A 363 21.38 -0.73 -13.14
C THR A 363 21.90 -2.01 -12.50
N VAL A 364 21.97 -2.03 -11.17
CA VAL A 364 22.49 -3.14 -10.37
C VAL A 364 21.40 -4.11 -9.88
N ALA A 365 20.17 -3.62 -9.72
CA ALA A 365 19.05 -4.40 -9.19
C ALA A 365 17.75 -4.09 -9.92
N VAL A 366 16.99 -5.13 -10.25
CA VAL A 366 15.66 -5.03 -10.85
C VAL A 366 14.69 -5.88 -10.04
N GLN A 367 13.63 -5.28 -9.51
CA GLN A 367 12.46 -6.01 -9.05
C GLN A 367 11.31 -5.80 -10.04
N VAL A 368 10.72 -6.89 -10.52
CA VAL A 368 9.65 -6.84 -11.53
C VAL A 368 8.51 -7.76 -11.14
N GLU A 369 7.27 -7.26 -11.24
CA GLU A 369 6.08 -8.11 -11.16
C GLU A 369 5.87 -8.85 -12.50
N VAL A 370 5.72 -10.17 -12.46
CA VAL A 370 5.52 -10.97 -13.68
C VAL A 370 4.28 -11.82 -13.56
N SER A 371 3.67 -12.09 -14.71
CA SER A 371 2.51 -12.95 -14.84
C SER A 371 2.90 -14.37 -15.26
N PHE A 372 2.29 -15.36 -14.61
CA PHE A 372 2.35 -16.79 -14.97
C PHE A 372 1.07 -17.29 -15.64
N ILE A 373 0.04 -16.45 -15.68
CA ILE A 373 -1.22 -16.67 -16.39
C ILE A 373 -1.58 -15.44 -17.21
N GLU A 374 -2.23 -15.65 -18.36
CA GLU A 374 -2.68 -14.57 -19.23
C GLU A 374 -4.00 -13.98 -18.70
N HIS A 375 -3.91 -13.02 -17.77
CA HIS A 375 -5.06 -12.25 -17.30
C HIS A 375 -5.21 -10.90 -18.03
N TYR A 376 -4.17 -10.45 -18.73
CA TYR A 376 -4.24 -9.43 -19.79
C TYR A 376 -3.96 -10.10 -21.15
N ALA A 377 -4.84 -9.93 -22.12
CA ALA A 377 -4.74 -10.60 -23.41
C ALA A 377 -3.55 -10.08 -24.23
N GLY A 378 -2.69 -10.99 -24.69
CA GLY A 378 -1.50 -10.68 -25.47
C GLY A 378 -0.34 -10.08 -24.67
N ALA A 379 -0.48 -9.95 -23.34
CA ALA A 379 0.61 -9.50 -22.49
C ALA A 379 1.69 -10.59 -22.34
N PRO A 380 2.99 -10.23 -22.39
CA PRO A 380 4.07 -11.18 -22.20
C PRO A 380 4.11 -11.73 -20.76
N GLY A 381 4.35 -13.03 -20.63
CA GLY A 381 4.53 -13.70 -19.35
C GLY A 381 5.97 -13.64 -18.82
N TRP A 382 6.19 -14.29 -17.67
CA TRP A 382 7.50 -14.41 -17.02
C TRP A 382 8.61 -14.92 -17.95
N ASP A 383 8.31 -15.88 -18.84
CA ASP A 383 9.30 -16.48 -19.75
C ASP A 383 9.99 -15.42 -20.64
N ARG A 384 9.21 -14.46 -21.16
CA ARG A 384 9.72 -13.37 -21.99
C ARG A 384 10.45 -12.31 -21.19
N VAL A 385 9.91 -11.95 -20.03
CA VAL A 385 10.55 -10.98 -19.11
C VAL A 385 11.89 -11.52 -18.60
N ASN A 386 11.95 -12.79 -18.23
CA ASN A 386 13.18 -13.45 -17.78
C ASN A 386 14.21 -13.53 -18.90
N ALA A 387 13.81 -13.86 -20.13
CA ALA A 387 14.71 -13.88 -21.28
C ALA A 387 15.31 -12.49 -21.54
N GLU A 388 14.48 -11.44 -21.53
CA GLU A 388 14.94 -10.05 -21.68
C GLU A 388 15.94 -9.64 -20.59
N LEU A 389 15.65 -9.92 -19.32
CA LEU A 389 16.55 -9.60 -18.21
C LEU A 389 17.86 -10.39 -18.30
N ALA A 390 17.80 -11.66 -18.68
CA ALA A 390 18.99 -12.49 -18.89
C ALA A 390 19.85 -11.97 -20.05
N GLU A 391 19.24 -11.56 -21.18
CA GLU A 391 19.95 -10.92 -22.29
C GLU A 391 20.62 -9.62 -21.87
N GLN A 392 19.98 -8.85 -20.98
CA GLN A 392 20.58 -7.65 -20.43
C GLN A 392 21.71 -7.98 -19.44
N GLY A 393 21.81 -9.22 -18.94
CA GLY A 393 22.86 -9.72 -18.04
C GLY A 393 22.48 -9.69 -16.54
N PHE A 394 21.19 -9.66 -16.24
CA PHE A 394 20.67 -9.83 -14.89
C PHE A 394 20.45 -11.31 -14.56
N VAL A 395 20.61 -11.66 -13.29
CA VAL A 395 20.42 -13.02 -12.76
C VAL A 395 19.26 -13.01 -11.78
N LEU A 396 18.32 -13.94 -11.93
CA LEU A 396 17.24 -14.14 -10.96
C LEU A 396 17.84 -14.65 -9.64
N VAL A 397 17.66 -13.90 -8.56
CA VAL A 397 18.21 -14.27 -7.24
C VAL A 397 17.13 -14.62 -6.22
N ASP A 398 15.92 -14.07 -6.35
CA ASP A 398 14.87 -14.29 -5.36
C ASP A 398 13.44 -14.07 -5.89
N ILE A 399 12.47 -14.66 -5.19
CA ILE A 399 11.04 -14.46 -5.38
C ILE A 399 10.50 -13.74 -4.14
N ARG A 400 10.28 -12.43 -4.27
CA ARG A 400 9.93 -11.54 -3.16
C ARG A 400 8.52 -11.75 -2.63
N SER A 401 7.60 -12.07 -3.53
CA SER A 401 6.24 -12.43 -3.18
C SER A 401 5.60 -13.19 -4.33
N VAL A 402 4.63 -14.02 -3.99
CA VAL A 402 3.82 -14.78 -4.96
C VAL A 402 2.36 -14.50 -4.70
N GLN A 403 1.60 -14.35 -5.78
CA GLN A 403 0.15 -14.26 -5.74
C GLN A 403 -0.45 -15.50 -6.38
N GLY A 404 -1.37 -16.11 -5.64
CA GLY A 404 -2.09 -17.29 -6.08
C GLY A 404 -3.55 -16.98 -6.38
N VAL A 405 -4.09 -17.68 -7.36
CA VAL A 405 -5.51 -17.66 -7.71
C VAL A 405 -6.15 -19.03 -7.54
N ARG A 406 -7.48 -19.04 -7.41
CA ARG A 406 -8.33 -20.23 -7.44
C ARG A 406 -9.25 -20.22 -8.65
N ARG A 407 -9.78 -21.39 -9.02
CA ARG A 407 -10.74 -21.53 -10.12
C ARG A 407 -12.17 -21.20 -9.64
N THR A 408 -12.78 -20.17 -10.22
CA THR A 408 -14.09 -19.64 -9.79
C THR A 408 -15.20 -20.68 -9.86
N ARG A 409 -15.21 -21.54 -10.89
CA ARG A 409 -16.31 -22.50 -11.16
C ARG A 409 -16.55 -23.53 -10.05
N VAL A 410 -15.50 -23.91 -9.31
CA VAL A 410 -15.60 -25.00 -8.33
C VAL A 410 -15.96 -24.48 -6.94
N GLY A 411 -15.79 -23.17 -6.68
CA GLY A 411 -16.18 -22.55 -5.41
C GLY A 411 -15.44 -23.09 -4.18
N LEU A 412 -14.33 -23.80 -4.35
CA LEU A 412 -13.56 -24.33 -3.24
C LEU A 412 -12.65 -23.26 -2.63
N GLU A 413 -12.58 -23.24 -1.30
CA GLU A 413 -11.53 -22.52 -0.60
C GLU A 413 -10.19 -23.21 -0.82
N ALA A 414 -9.18 -22.43 -1.14
CA ALA A 414 -7.81 -22.89 -1.34
C ALA A 414 -6.87 -22.13 -0.41
N ARG A 415 -5.79 -22.77 0.02
CA ARG A 415 -4.80 -22.19 0.94
C ARG A 415 -3.40 -22.28 0.35
N PRO A 416 -2.49 -21.36 0.73
CA PRO A 416 -1.08 -21.47 0.40
C PRO A 416 -0.46 -22.54 1.30
N ASP A 417 -0.75 -23.81 1.00
CA ASP A 417 -0.03 -24.94 1.56
C ASP A 417 0.58 -25.72 0.39
N ASN A 418 1.91 -25.81 0.39
CA ASN A 418 2.69 -26.44 -0.67
C ASN A 418 3.22 -27.82 -0.25
N ARG A 419 2.73 -28.39 0.87
CA ARG A 419 3.17 -29.69 1.37
C ARG A 419 2.55 -30.83 0.58
N ILE A 420 3.39 -31.53 -0.17
CA ILE A 420 3.02 -32.74 -0.92
C ILE A 420 2.57 -33.85 0.03
N GLY A 421 1.46 -34.52 -0.28
CA GLY A 421 0.98 -35.70 0.46
C GLY A 421 0.27 -35.42 1.79
N PHE A 422 0.32 -34.19 2.31
CA PHE A 422 -0.37 -33.77 3.55
C PHE A 422 -1.46 -32.72 3.32
N ASN A 423 -1.58 -32.20 2.09
CA ASN A 423 -2.61 -31.24 1.74
C ASN A 423 -4.01 -31.87 1.77
N ARG A 424 -4.71 -31.61 2.86
CA ARG A 424 -6.17 -31.79 2.95
C ARG A 424 -6.94 -30.62 2.32
N TRP A 425 -6.24 -29.59 1.85
CA TRP A 425 -6.80 -28.36 1.28
C TRP A 425 -6.31 -28.18 -0.16
N PRO A 426 -7.16 -27.69 -1.08
CA PRO A 426 -6.73 -27.29 -2.42
C PRO A 426 -5.64 -26.21 -2.35
N SER A 427 -4.59 -26.35 -3.16
CA SER A 427 -3.53 -25.34 -3.32
C SER A 427 -3.93 -24.26 -4.33
N TRP A 428 -3.27 -23.11 -4.27
CA TRP A 428 -3.43 -22.05 -5.28
C TRP A 428 -2.71 -22.41 -6.58
N GLN A 429 -3.22 -21.87 -7.69
CA GLN A 429 -2.45 -21.75 -8.92
C GLN A 429 -1.62 -20.46 -8.85
N LEU A 430 -0.33 -20.53 -9.14
CA LEU A 430 0.53 -19.35 -9.27
C LEU A 430 0.01 -18.45 -10.40
N ALA A 431 -0.19 -17.17 -10.10
CA ALA A 431 -0.70 -16.20 -11.07
C ALA A 431 0.32 -15.09 -11.33
N GLU A 432 0.87 -14.50 -10.26
CA GLU A 432 1.85 -13.42 -10.35
C GLU A 432 2.96 -13.64 -9.32
N ALA A 433 4.12 -13.05 -9.56
CA ALA A 433 5.15 -12.93 -8.54
C ALA A 433 5.96 -11.65 -8.74
N HIS A 434 6.48 -11.10 -7.64
CA HIS A 434 7.55 -10.11 -7.72
C HIS A 434 8.88 -10.85 -7.66
N LEU A 435 9.64 -10.73 -8.73
CA LEU A 435 10.95 -11.37 -8.87
C LEU A 435 12.05 -10.34 -8.67
N LEU A 436 13.11 -10.73 -7.99
CA LEU A 436 14.31 -9.92 -7.81
C LEU A 436 15.42 -10.48 -8.68
N TYR A 437 15.98 -9.60 -9.49
CA TYR A 437 17.17 -9.85 -10.28
C TYR A 437 18.29 -8.91 -9.86
N LEU A 438 19.50 -9.44 -9.77
CA LEU A 438 20.71 -8.68 -9.51
C LEU A 438 21.72 -8.89 -10.65
N ARG A 439 22.63 -7.93 -10.81
CA ARG A 439 23.88 -8.17 -11.54
C ARG A 439 24.77 -9.11 -10.75
N ASP A 440 25.59 -9.89 -11.44
CA ASP A 440 26.64 -10.66 -10.79
C ASP A 440 27.91 -9.79 -10.68
N PRO A 441 28.34 -9.41 -9.45
CA PRO A 441 29.52 -8.58 -9.27
C PRO A 441 30.85 -9.34 -9.45
N VAL A 442 30.82 -10.68 -9.34
CA VAL A 442 32.01 -11.53 -9.33
C VAL A 442 32.26 -12.16 -10.69
N ASP A 443 31.22 -12.61 -11.40
CA ASP A 443 31.34 -13.23 -12.73
C ASP A 443 31.61 -12.17 -13.81
N PRO A 444 32.84 -12.07 -14.36
CA PRO A 444 33.16 -11.05 -15.37
C PRO A 444 32.31 -11.17 -16.64
N ALA A 445 31.82 -12.37 -16.98
CA ALA A 445 30.99 -12.60 -18.16
C ALA A 445 29.56 -12.05 -18.00
N ARG A 446 29.08 -11.96 -16.75
CA ARG A 446 27.73 -11.46 -16.41
C ARG A 446 27.72 -10.04 -15.87
N ARG A 447 28.85 -9.61 -15.30
CA ARG A 447 29.12 -8.27 -14.80
C ARG A 447 28.92 -7.20 -15.88
N GLY A 448 29.27 -7.54 -17.13
CA GLY A 448 29.25 -6.63 -18.28
C GLY A 448 30.31 -5.54 -18.21
N ASP A 449 30.78 -5.05 -19.35
CA ASP A 449 31.94 -4.13 -19.43
C ASP A 449 31.71 -2.74 -18.82
N ARG A 450 30.46 -2.41 -18.43
CA ARG A 450 30.05 -1.06 -18.01
C ARG A 450 29.82 -0.88 -16.52
N LEU A 451 29.60 -1.96 -15.77
CA LEU A 451 29.28 -1.91 -14.35
C LEU A 451 30.50 -2.20 -13.47
N PHE A 452 30.45 -1.73 -12.22
CA PHE A 452 31.52 -1.93 -11.23
C PHE A 452 32.88 -1.35 -11.65
N ARG A 453 32.87 -0.15 -12.26
CA ARG A 453 34.10 0.56 -12.70
C ARG A 453 34.67 1.46 -11.61
N SER A 454 33.85 1.79 -10.62
CA SER A 454 34.19 2.69 -9.52
C SER A 454 33.76 2.10 -8.18
N THR A 455 34.40 2.52 -7.10
CA THR A 455 34.00 2.17 -5.73
C THR A 455 32.53 2.49 -5.46
N ARG A 456 32.01 3.60 -6.02
CA ARG A 456 30.58 3.95 -5.96
C ARG A 456 29.68 2.81 -6.45
N ASP A 457 30.00 2.20 -7.59
CA ASP A 457 29.14 1.17 -8.19
C ASP A 457 29.04 -0.08 -7.30
N TRP A 458 30.16 -0.49 -6.70
CA TRP A 458 30.21 -1.60 -5.75
C TRP A 458 29.47 -1.31 -4.45
N LEU A 459 29.65 -0.10 -3.89
CA LEU A 459 28.95 0.33 -2.68
C LEU A 459 27.43 0.39 -2.92
N VAL A 460 26.99 0.93 -4.06
CA VAL A 460 25.58 0.98 -4.45
C VAL A 460 25.02 -0.43 -4.67
N PHE A 461 25.77 -1.33 -5.32
CA PHE A 461 25.38 -2.73 -5.44
C PHE A 461 25.16 -3.37 -4.06
N ALA A 462 26.14 -3.26 -3.16
CA ALA A 462 26.07 -3.85 -1.82
C ALA A 462 24.90 -3.27 -1.01
N LEU A 463 24.63 -1.96 -1.14
CA LEU A 463 23.48 -1.30 -0.53
C LEU A 463 22.15 -1.92 -0.99
N TRP A 464 21.96 -2.13 -2.31
CA TRP A 464 20.73 -2.72 -2.84
C TRP A 464 20.60 -4.20 -2.51
N ALA A 465 21.69 -4.96 -2.59
CA ALA A 465 21.70 -6.38 -2.22
C ALA A 465 21.29 -6.55 -0.74
N GLU A 466 21.84 -5.73 0.16
CA GLU A 466 21.46 -5.73 1.58
C GLU A 466 20.01 -5.30 1.81
N TYR A 467 19.54 -4.25 1.12
CA TYR A 467 18.15 -3.80 1.19
C TYR A 467 17.16 -4.93 0.85
N TYR A 468 17.51 -5.76 -0.13
CA TYR A 468 16.72 -6.93 -0.50
C TYR A 468 16.97 -8.18 0.39
N GLY A 469 17.90 -8.10 1.33
CA GLY A 469 18.26 -9.20 2.24
C GLY A 469 19.26 -10.20 1.68
N GLN A 470 19.87 -9.92 0.53
CA GLN A 470 20.93 -10.73 -0.10
C GLN A 470 22.29 -10.40 0.53
N ILE A 471 22.42 -10.68 1.84
CA ILE A 471 23.53 -10.20 2.68
C ILE A 471 24.87 -10.85 2.29
N ASP A 472 24.85 -12.14 1.94
CA ASP A 472 26.02 -12.86 1.45
C ASP A 472 26.52 -12.28 0.12
N ILE A 473 25.62 -12.05 -0.85
CA ILE A 473 25.94 -11.41 -2.13
C ILE A 473 26.50 -9.99 -1.91
N ALA A 474 25.92 -9.23 -0.97
CA ALA A 474 26.39 -7.89 -0.63
C ALA A 474 27.82 -7.92 -0.04
N LEU A 475 28.08 -8.83 0.90
CA LEU A 475 29.40 -8.97 1.54
C LEU A 475 30.46 -9.50 0.56
N GLU A 476 30.11 -10.47 -0.29
CA GLU A 476 31.00 -10.97 -1.35
C GLU A 476 31.42 -9.84 -2.29
N ALA A 477 30.49 -8.96 -2.67
CA ALA A 477 30.81 -7.79 -3.49
C ALA A 477 31.81 -6.85 -2.79
N LEU A 478 31.62 -6.57 -1.49
CA LEU A 478 32.53 -5.72 -0.72
C LEU A 478 33.91 -6.35 -0.50
N MET A 479 33.96 -7.66 -0.24
CA MET A 479 35.22 -8.42 -0.16
C MET A 479 35.95 -8.37 -1.49
N THR A 480 35.24 -8.63 -2.59
CA THR A 480 35.81 -8.57 -3.94
C THR A 480 36.35 -7.17 -4.25
N LEU A 481 35.63 -6.10 -3.88
CA LEU A 481 36.11 -4.73 -4.02
C LEU A 481 37.40 -4.48 -3.22
N ALA A 482 37.45 -4.92 -1.96
CA ALA A 482 38.63 -4.73 -1.10
C ALA A 482 39.89 -5.42 -1.67
N GLU A 483 39.72 -6.45 -2.49
CA GLU A 483 40.79 -7.18 -3.15
C GLU A 483 41.22 -6.58 -4.51
N GLN A 484 40.47 -5.62 -5.08
CA GLN A 484 40.76 -5.06 -6.42
C GLN A 484 42.00 -4.15 -6.42
N PRO A 485 43.11 -4.54 -7.09
CA PRO A 485 44.36 -3.75 -7.10
C PRO A 485 44.21 -2.36 -7.73
N ALA A 486 43.29 -2.23 -8.71
CA ALA A 486 43.05 -1.00 -9.45
C ALA A 486 42.33 0.10 -8.66
N LEU A 487 41.78 -0.24 -7.49
CA LEU A 487 41.02 0.68 -6.62
C LEU A 487 41.69 0.84 -5.24
N VAL A 488 42.91 0.32 -5.05
CA VAL A 488 43.66 0.35 -3.78
C VAL A 488 43.97 1.76 -3.29
N ASP A 489 44.10 2.73 -4.20
CA ASP A 489 44.32 4.14 -3.86
C ASP A 489 43.03 4.90 -3.48
N ASP A 490 41.86 4.26 -3.54
CA ASP A 490 40.59 4.83 -3.09
C ASP A 490 40.49 4.77 -1.55
N PRO A 491 40.28 5.91 -0.85
CA PRO A 491 40.09 5.93 0.60
C PRO A 491 39.01 4.96 1.10
N ALA A 492 37.97 4.70 0.31
CA ALA A 492 36.93 3.75 0.68
C ALA A 492 37.44 2.30 0.66
N ALA A 493 38.33 1.92 -0.25
CA ALA A 493 38.90 0.56 -0.32
C ALA A 493 39.74 0.24 0.93
N ALA A 494 40.50 1.21 1.44
CA ALA A 494 41.28 1.06 2.67
C ALA A 494 40.36 0.82 3.89
N VAL A 495 39.23 1.52 3.97
CA VAL A 495 38.25 1.32 5.05
C VAL A 495 37.57 -0.04 4.94
N LEU A 496 37.23 -0.47 3.72
CA LEU A 496 36.62 -1.79 3.49
C LEU A 496 37.50 -2.94 3.96
N ALA A 497 38.82 -2.88 3.70
CA ALA A 497 39.76 -3.89 4.17
C ALA A 497 39.73 -4.11 5.69
N THR A 498 39.32 -3.10 6.48
CA THR A 498 39.22 -3.19 7.94
C THR A 498 37.79 -3.36 8.47
N GLU A 499 36.77 -2.94 7.72
CA GLU A 499 35.37 -2.87 8.21
C GLU A 499 34.49 -4.03 7.74
N VAL A 500 34.86 -4.77 6.68
CA VAL A 500 34.04 -5.88 6.16
C VAL A 500 33.88 -7.00 7.18
N GLU A 501 34.95 -7.45 7.85
CA GLU A 501 34.84 -8.52 8.87
C GLU A 501 34.01 -8.09 10.10
N PRO A 502 34.19 -6.88 10.68
CA PRO A 502 33.28 -6.37 11.72
C PRO A 502 31.80 -6.37 11.31
N VAL A 503 31.48 -5.98 10.07
CA VAL A 503 30.10 -6.00 9.56
C VAL A 503 29.57 -7.43 9.44
N LEU A 504 30.38 -8.36 8.93
CA LEU A 504 30.03 -9.78 8.86
C LEU A 504 29.79 -10.38 10.27
N GLU A 505 30.61 -10.05 11.27
CA GLU A 505 30.39 -10.51 12.64
C GLU A 505 29.10 -9.96 13.26
N ARG A 506 28.70 -8.72 12.94
CA ARG A 506 27.39 -8.19 13.35
C ARG A 506 26.25 -9.04 12.80
N TYR A 507 26.33 -9.46 11.53
CA TYR A 507 25.34 -10.35 10.94
C TYR A 507 25.35 -11.75 11.56
N ARG A 508 26.54 -12.36 11.76
CA ARG A 508 26.67 -13.65 12.45
C ARG A 508 26.05 -13.58 13.85
N ALA A 509 26.32 -12.52 14.61
CA ALA A 509 25.72 -12.30 15.93
C ALA A 509 24.19 -12.15 15.85
N TYR A 510 23.68 -11.38 14.88
CA TYR A 510 22.24 -11.22 14.66
C TYR A 510 21.57 -12.57 14.36
N PHE A 511 22.10 -13.35 13.42
CA PHE A 511 21.53 -14.64 13.04
C PHE A 511 21.57 -15.65 14.18
N ARG A 512 22.71 -15.75 14.91
CA ARG A 512 22.83 -16.59 16.11
C ARG A 512 21.77 -16.27 17.16
N ARG A 513 21.35 -15.00 17.29
CA ARG A 513 20.36 -14.58 18.29
C ARG A 513 18.91 -14.89 17.91
N HIS A 514 18.60 -15.00 16.62
CA HIS A 514 17.21 -15.05 16.13
C HIS A 514 16.84 -16.33 15.38
N TYR A 515 17.83 -17.15 15.00
CA TYR A 515 17.62 -18.37 14.22
C TYR A 515 18.33 -19.61 14.80
N ALA A 516 18.99 -19.48 15.96
CA ALA A 516 19.39 -20.62 16.79
C ALA A 516 18.28 -20.92 17.80
#